data_AF-A0A2V8CEC2-F1
#
_entry.id   AF-A0A2V8CEC2-F1
#
_cell.length_a   1.000
_cell.length_b   1.000
_cell.length_c   1.000
_cell.angle_alpha   90.00
_cell.angle_beta   90.00
_cell.angle_gamma   90.00
#
_symmetry.space_group_name_H-M   'P 1'
#
loop_
_entity.id
_entity.type
_entity.pdbx_description
1 polymer ?
#
loop_
_entity_poly.entity_id
_entity_poly.type
_entity_poly.pdbx_seq_one_letter_code
_entity_poly.pdbx_strand_id
1 'polypeptide(L)'
;MFSFTSQNVYKGNAAMFNIYSGLDRGNESINDGVNLQLPSGSAKSWGNLDYDVNLLLADKAFDQDGQLFFDIFDFDGFIGDVNTVNLAFNPYFEVERRKYRFRILNASVSRFYKLALANASGSPQAITQIANDGNLLPHPVVLLELDEQGIAERYDIVIDFSSYSIGEKLHLVNLCDHFDPVDAKLTGKKPFQDLTMAQALGGASLDPCVGRMLEFRVVRNPATPDVSRVADTLIPNPDLSSIPVARERFFDFDRDAIQTTSDPVTSFRGPWGIATDGGTTLAADYGRVSAAPRFGTREIWTLKGGGGWDHPIHIHFEEGQVLARNGSAANVPAWERGRKDVYRLRPAGTITITMQFRDWGGMFMEHCHNTVHEDNAMLLRWEIDDSGAPFLRPLPTPIPTPQGVTFEPPTDVLPTAL
;
A
#
# COMPACT_ATOMS: atom_id res chain seq x y z
N MET A 1 -10.00 -12.86 21.14
CA MET A 1 -8.85 -13.16 20.28
C MET A 1 -8.09 -11.86 20.11
N PHE A 2 -6.89 -11.66 20.65
CA PHE A 2 -6.14 -10.43 20.37
C PHE A 2 -5.68 -10.47 18.91
N SER A 3 -5.97 -9.44 18.13
CA SER A 3 -5.29 -9.22 16.85
C SER A 3 -3.89 -8.69 17.13
N PHE A 4 -2.89 -9.19 16.40
CA PHE A 4 -1.48 -8.90 16.64
C PHE A 4 -0.74 -8.46 15.38
N THR A 5 -1.45 -8.02 14.34
CA THR A 5 -0.83 -7.65 13.05
C THR A 5 0.15 -6.49 13.28
N SER A 6 -0.31 -5.41 13.91
CA SER A 6 0.49 -4.21 14.14
C SER A 6 1.78 -4.51 14.91
N GLN A 7 1.71 -5.26 16.02
CA GLN A 7 2.88 -5.57 16.84
C GLN A 7 3.84 -6.52 16.12
N ASN A 8 3.34 -7.48 15.35
CA ASN A 8 4.17 -8.43 14.60
C ASN A 8 4.90 -7.72 13.45
N VAL A 9 4.18 -6.92 12.66
CA VAL A 9 4.77 -6.09 11.59
C VAL A 9 5.78 -5.12 12.18
N TYR A 10 5.44 -4.47 13.30
CA TYR A 10 6.33 -3.51 13.95
C TYR A 10 7.64 -4.14 14.44
N LYS A 11 7.61 -5.40 14.91
CA LYS A 11 8.80 -6.17 15.28
C LYS A 11 9.63 -6.64 14.08
N GLY A 12 9.15 -6.47 12.85
CA GLY A 12 9.89 -6.79 11.63
C GLY A 12 9.33 -7.96 10.81
N ASN A 13 8.13 -8.45 11.09
CA ASN A 13 7.47 -9.46 10.26
C ASN A 13 6.87 -8.85 8.98
N ALA A 14 7.72 -8.28 8.13
CA ALA A 14 7.38 -7.77 6.82
C ALA A 14 8.55 -8.04 5.86
N ALA A 15 8.23 -8.37 4.60
CA ALA A 15 9.23 -8.70 3.60
C ALA A 15 8.77 -8.26 2.21
N MET A 16 9.75 -8.04 1.34
CA MET A 16 9.54 -7.77 -0.08
C MET A 16 9.62 -9.07 -0.87
N PHE A 17 8.60 -9.35 -1.67
CA PHE A 17 8.56 -10.52 -2.55
C PHE A 17 8.32 -10.08 -4.00
N ASN A 18 9.34 -10.24 -4.85
CA ASN A 18 9.30 -9.76 -6.23
C ASN A 18 8.82 -10.89 -7.16
N ILE A 19 7.77 -10.62 -7.93
CA ILE A 19 7.22 -11.51 -8.95
C ILE A 19 7.62 -10.99 -10.32
N TYR A 20 8.27 -11.84 -11.12
CA TYR A 20 8.74 -11.52 -12.47
C TYR A 20 7.86 -12.19 -13.53
N SER A 21 7.73 -11.57 -14.70
CA SER A 21 6.88 -12.04 -15.80
C SER A 21 7.61 -12.02 -17.15
N GLY A 22 7.02 -12.57 -18.20
CA GLY A 22 7.60 -12.52 -19.54
C GLY A 22 7.94 -11.11 -20.03
N LEU A 23 7.13 -10.12 -19.66
CA LEU A 23 7.32 -8.71 -19.97
C LEU A 23 8.33 -8.04 -19.03
N ASP A 24 8.36 -8.41 -17.75
CA ASP A 24 9.30 -7.91 -16.75
C ASP A 24 10.14 -9.07 -16.19
N ARG A 25 11.18 -9.47 -16.92
CA ARG A 25 11.98 -10.65 -16.56
C ARG A 25 12.93 -10.42 -15.41
N GLY A 26 13.22 -9.16 -15.08
CA GLY A 26 14.39 -8.82 -14.27
C GLY A 26 15.69 -9.23 -14.97
N ASN A 27 15.79 -9.07 -16.29
CA ASN A 27 17.04 -9.15 -17.03
C ASN A 27 17.02 -8.14 -18.17
N GLU A 28 17.80 -7.07 -18.06
CA GLU A 28 17.79 -5.96 -19.01
C GLU A 28 18.49 -6.26 -20.35
N SER A 29 19.28 -7.34 -20.42
CA SER A 29 20.07 -7.69 -21.61
C SER A 29 19.31 -8.51 -22.65
N ILE A 30 18.17 -9.11 -22.28
CA ILE A 30 17.38 -9.94 -23.20
C ILE A 30 16.49 -9.03 -24.05
N ASN A 31 16.82 -8.87 -25.32
CA ASN A 31 16.03 -8.12 -26.29
C ASN A 31 15.41 -9.08 -27.33
N ASP A 32 14.25 -9.63 -27.00
CA ASP A 32 13.51 -10.58 -27.85
C ASP A 32 12.17 -10.04 -28.35
N GLY A 33 11.93 -8.74 -28.18
CA GLY A 33 10.67 -8.08 -28.55
C GLY A 33 9.53 -8.26 -27.55
N VAL A 34 9.73 -9.01 -26.45
CA VAL A 34 8.72 -9.18 -25.37
C VAL A 34 9.17 -8.48 -24.09
N ASN A 35 10.42 -8.69 -23.68
CA ASN A 35 10.94 -8.11 -22.45
C ASN A 35 11.07 -6.59 -22.54
N LEU A 36 10.59 -5.87 -21.51
CA LEU A 36 10.64 -4.41 -21.40
C LEU A 36 12.06 -3.88 -21.11
N GLN A 37 12.98 -4.75 -20.70
CA GLN A 37 14.37 -4.42 -20.39
C GLN A 37 14.49 -3.34 -19.30
N LEU A 38 13.61 -3.37 -18.29
CA LEU A 38 13.69 -2.48 -17.12
C LEU A 38 15.03 -2.66 -16.37
N PRO A 39 15.54 -1.62 -15.68
CA PRO A 39 16.79 -1.72 -14.92
C PRO A 39 16.74 -2.90 -13.95
N SER A 40 17.70 -3.82 -14.08
CA SER A 40 17.72 -5.04 -13.27
C SER A 40 19.08 -5.71 -13.18
N GLY A 41 19.88 -5.65 -14.24
CA GLY A 41 21.12 -6.43 -14.38
C GLY A 41 20.96 -7.62 -15.32
N SER A 42 22.00 -8.45 -15.42
CA SER A 42 22.08 -9.51 -16.44
C SER A 42 22.78 -10.80 -16.00
N ALA A 43 23.16 -10.92 -14.73
CA ALA A 43 23.90 -12.08 -14.21
C ALA A 43 23.08 -13.39 -14.23
N LYS A 44 21.77 -13.30 -14.02
CA LYS A 44 20.80 -14.40 -13.98
C LYS A 44 19.88 -14.32 -15.19
N SER A 45 19.27 -15.44 -15.57
CA SER A 45 18.23 -15.47 -16.61
C SER A 45 16.99 -14.66 -16.25
N TRP A 46 16.66 -14.60 -14.94
CA TRP A 46 15.50 -13.92 -14.38
C TRP A 46 15.83 -13.34 -13.00
N GLY A 47 15.14 -12.27 -12.61
CA GLY A 47 15.19 -11.70 -11.27
C GLY A 47 16.59 -11.25 -10.82
N ASN A 48 17.30 -10.53 -11.69
CA ASN A 48 18.49 -9.79 -11.30
C ASN A 48 18.12 -8.63 -10.38
N LEU A 49 18.99 -8.37 -9.41
CA LEU A 49 18.81 -7.34 -8.39
C LEU A 49 19.98 -6.34 -8.36
N ASP A 50 20.87 -6.39 -9.35
CA ASP A 50 22.04 -5.51 -9.44
C ASP A 50 21.61 -4.04 -9.56
N TYR A 51 20.53 -3.82 -10.31
CA TYR A 51 19.93 -2.50 -10.57
C TYR A 51 18.41 -2.46 -10.30
N ASP A 52 17.87 -3.49 -9.64
CA ASP A 52 16.47 -3.60 -9.17
C ASP A 52 16.49 -3.80 -7.64
N VAL A 53 16.24 -2.73 -6.89
CA VAL A 53 16.54 -2.63 -5.46
C VAL A 53 15.27 -2.42 -4.65
N ASN A 54 15.05 -3.27 -3.64
CA ASN A 54 13.93 -3.13 -2.71
C ASN A 54 14.26 -2.10 -1.62
N LEU A 55 13.32 -1.18 -1.37
CA LEU A 55 13.35 -0.17 -0.32
C LEU A 55 12.11 -0.33 0.58
N LEU A 56 12.27 -1.05 1.69
CA LEU A 56 11.24 -1.18 2.71
C LEU A 56 11.34 0.00 3.68
N LEU A 57 10.30 0.83 3.74
CA LEU A 57 10.20 1.97 4.64
C LEU A 57 9.48 1.56 5.92
N ALA A 58 10.03 1.91 7.07
CA ALA A 58 9.34 1.72 8.34
C ALA A 58 9.81 2.74 9.37
N ASP A 59 8.87 3.32 10.11
CA ASP A 59 9.15 4.08 11.30
C ASP A 59 9.23 3.17 12.54
N LYS A 60 10.16 3.51 13.43
CA LYS A 60 10.46 2.83 14.68
C LYS A 60 10.58 3.85 15.80
N ALA A 61 10.51 3.39 17.04
CA ALA A 61 10.74 4.14 18.25
C ALA A 61 11.49 3.23 19.21
N PHE A 62 12.36 3.81 20.01
CA PHE A 62 13.18 3.07 20.96
C PHE A 62 13.13 3.78 22.31
N ASP A 63 13.14 3.00 23.39
CA ASP A 63 13.32 3.56 24.71
C ASP A 63 14.79 3.97 24.95
N GLN A 64 15.08 4.47 26.15
CA GLN A 64 16.42 4.96 26.52
C GLN A 64 17.49 3.86 26.54
N ASP A 65 17.08 2.59 26.67
CA ASP A 65 17.98 1.44 26.64
C ASP A 65 18.17 0.88 25.22
N GLY A 66 17.54 1.51 24.22
CA GLY A 66 17.58 1.09 22.81
C GLY A 66 16.65 -0.09 22.50
N GLN A 67 15.73 -0.43 23.41
CA GLN A 67 14.73 -1.46 23.18
C GLN A 67 13.59 -0.88 22.32
N LEU A 68 13.14 -1.67 21.34
CA LEU A 68 12.03 -1.27 20.47
C LEU A 68 10.77 -0.98 21.32
N PHE A 69 10.21 0.21 21.16
CA PHE A 69 9.04 0.71 21.87
C PHE A 69 7.81 0.80 20.95
N PHE A 70 6.65 0.39 21.46
CA PHE A 70 5.38 0.47 20.74
C PHE A 70 4.23 0.65 21.74
N ASP A 71 3.43 1.71 21.60
CA ASP A 71 2.25 1.91 22.45
C ASP A 71 1.07 1.11 21.91
N ILE A 72 0.76 -0.02 22.56
CA ILE A 72 -0.37 -0.89 22.21
C ILE A 72 -1.74 -0.28 22.54
N PHE A 73 -1.79 0.84 23.25
CA PHE A 73 -3.04 1.51 23.64
C PHE A 73 -3.32 2.77 22.80
N ASP A 74 -2.42 3.16 21.89
CA ASP A 74 -2.69 4.24 20.95
C ASP A 74 -3.52 3.72 19.77
N PHE A 75 -4.83 3.64 19.96
CA PHE A 75 -5.76 3.16 18.94
C PHE A 75 -5.95 4.14 17.76
N ASP A 76 -5.44 5.37 17.85
CA ASP A 76 -5.52 6.33 16.75
C ASP A 76 -4.49 6.02 15.64
N GLY A 77 -3.47 5.23 15.96
CA GLY A 77 -2.36 4.86 15.08
C GLY A 77 -1.03 5.29 15.69
N PHE A 78 -0.18 4.32 16.03
CA PHE A 78 1.13 4.59 16.62
C PHE A 78 2.13 5.06 15.56
N ILE A 79 2.81 6.18 15.82
CA ILE A 79 3.84 6.74 14.96
C ILE A 79 5.19 6.72 15.67
N GLY A 80 6.19 6.12 15.04
CA GLY A 80 7.58 6.15 15.45
C GLY A 80 8.30 7.42 15.02
N ASP A 81 9.38 7.73 15.73
CA ASP A 81 10.22 8.92 15.56
C ASP A 81 11.57 8.63 14.87
N VAL A 82 11.86 7.36 14.56
CA VAL A 82 13.04 6.90 13.85
C VAL A 82 12.66 6.33 12.50
N ASN A 83 12.96 7.05 11.43
CA ASN A 83 12.72 6.56 10.07
C ASN A 83 13.81 5.55 9.65
N THR A 84 13.40 4.43 9.06
CA THR A 84 14.31 3.41 8.56
C THR A 84 14.04 3.05 7.11
N VAL A 85 15.11 2.72 6.38
CA VAL A 85 15.04 2.10 5.05
C VAL A 85 15.76 0.76 5.14
N ASN A 86 15.06 -0.33 4.81
CA ASN A 86 15.51 -1.70 5.03
C ASN A 86 15.99 -1.92 6.48
N LEU A 87 15.27 -1.34 7.45
CA LEU A 87 15.56 -1.37 8.89
C LEU A 87 16.87 -0.70 9.32
N ALA A 88 17.56 0.00 8.40
CA ALA A 88 18.70 0.85 8.73
C ALA A 88 18.25 2.30 8.94
N PHE A 89 18.80 2.97 9.95
CA PHE A 89 18.57 4.40 10.19
C PHE A 89 19.43 5.25 9.23
N ASN A 90 18.80 6.11 8.44
CA ASN A 90 19.44 7.03 7.49
C ASN A 90 20.62 6.42 6.70
N PRO A 91 20.41 5.29 5.99
CA PRO A 91 21.48 4.62 5.27
C PRO A 91 21.95 5.43 4.06
N TYR A 92 23.04 4.96 3.47
CA TYR A 92 23.45 5.36 2.13
C TYR A 92 23.46 4.16 1.18
N PHE A 93 23.35 4.43 -0.10
CA PHE A 93 23.43 3.45 -1.18
C PHE A 93 24.35 3.97 -2.29
N GLU A 94 25.39 3.22 -2.62
CA GLU A 94 26.31 3.57 -3.69
C GLU A 94 25.75 3.15 -5.04
N VAL A 95 25.70 4.10 -5.97
CA VAL A 95 25.17 3.91 -7.32
C VAL A 95 26.22 4.17 -8.38
N GLU A 96 26.04 3.49 -9.50
CA GLU A 96 26.76 3.76 -10.75
C GLU A 96 26.01 4.83 -11.54
N ARG A 97 26.70 5.52 -12.45
CA ARG A 97 26.11 6.52 -13.36
C ARG A 97 25.22 5.88 -14.44
N ARG A 98 24.05 5.39 -14.06
CA ARG A 98 23.07 4.70 -14.91
C ARG A 98 21.68 4.67 -14.28
N LYS A 99 20.70 4.07 -14.97
CA LYS A 99 19.36 3.84 -14.41
C LYS A 99 19.36 2.74 -13.36
N TYR A 100 18.62 2.97 -12.28
CA TYR A 100 18.27 1.99 -11.26
C TYR A 100 16.75 1.98 -11.08
N ARG A 101 16.20 0.81 -10.81
CA ARG A 101 14.81 0.59 -10.40
C ARG A 101 14.78 0.42 -8.88
N PHE A 102 13.87 1.11 -8.21
CA PHE A 102 13.65 1.02 -6.78
C PHE A 102 12.20 0.66 -6.50
N ARG A 103 11.99 -0.44 -5.77
CA ARG A 103 10.67 -0.92 -5.35
C ARG A 103 10.45 -0.51 -3.91
N ILE A 104 9.63 0.51 -3.70
CA ILE A 104 9.39 1.13 -2.40
C ILE A 104 8.14 0.52 -1.79
N LEU A 105 8.24 -0.05 -0.60
CA LEU A 105 7.10 -0.50 0.20
C LEU A 105 7.00 0.36 1.45
N ASN A 106 5.82 0.91 1.73
CA ASN A 106 5.52 1.44 3.05
C ASN A 106 5.11 0.28 3.98
N ALA A 107 6.03 -0.17 4.84
CA ALA A 107 5.84 -1.23 5.83
C ALA A 107 5.71 -0.67 7.26
N SER A 108 5.37 0.61 7.40
CA SER A 108 5.00 1.20 8.69
C SER A 108 3.69 0.63 9.21
N VAL A 109 3.39 0.88 10.48
CA VAL A 109 2.11 0.48 11.08
C VAL A 109 0.99 1.49 10.80
N SER A 110 1.32 2.80 10.81
CA SER A 110 0.36 3.90 10.70
C SER A 110 0.93 5.14 9.99
N ARG A 111 2.22 5.19 9.68
CA ARG A 111 2.86 6.36 9.04
C ARG A 111 2.65 6.37 7.53
N PHE A 112 2.40 7.55 7.00
CA PHE A 112 2.40 7.84 5.57
C PHE A 112 3.72 8.52 5.19
N TYR A 113 4.13 8.39 3.94
CA TYR A 113 5.33 9.00 3.41
C TYR A 113 5.02 9.78 2.14
N LYS A 114 5.64 10.94 1.96
CA LYS A 114 5.63 11.65 0.68
C LYS A 114 7.05 11.84 0.22
N LEU A 115 7.43 11.14 -0.85
CA LEU A 115 8.83 10.97 -1.20
C LEU A 115 9.22 11.85 -2.36
N ALA A 116 10.35 12.54 -2.24
CA ALA A 116 10.95 13.29 -3.33
C ALA A 116 12.46 13.06 -3.39
N LEU A 117 13.05 13.21 -4.57
CA LEU A 117 14.49 13.12 -4.77
C LEU A 117 15.08 14.53 -4.78
N ALA A 118 16.08 14.78 -3.95
CA ALA A 118 16.80 16.04 -3.90
C ALA A 118 18.26 15.84 -4.32
N ASN A 119 18.81 16.76 -5.10
CA ASN A 119 20.26 16.82 -5.29
C ASN A 119 20.95 17.44 -4.05
N ALA A 120 22.28 17.58 -4.09
CA ALA A 120 23.06 18.15 -3.00
C ALA A 120 22.65 19.59 -2.61
N SER A 121 22.11 20.39 -3.55
CA SER A 121 21.61 21.75 -3.27
C SER A 121 20.19 21.78 -2.71
N GLY A 122 19.54 20.63 -2.53
CA GLY A 122 18.16 20.54 -2.07
C GLY A 122 17.12 20.84 -3.16
N SER A 123 17.51 20.78 -4.43
CA SER A 123 16.60 20.98 -5.56
C SER A 123 15.92 19.66 -5.96
N PRO A 124 14.59 19.63 -6.12
CA PRO A 124 13.87 18.44 -6.56
C PRO A 124 14.38 17.90 -7.91
N GLN A 125 14.45 16.58 -8.03
CA GLN A 125 14.92 15.84 -9.19
C GLN A 125 13.81 14.93 -9.72
N ALA A 126 13.85 14.65 -11.02
CA ALA A 126 12.84 13.81 -11.65
C ALA A 126 12.96 12.34 -11.20
N ILE A 127 11.80 11.74 -10.95
CA ILE A 127 11.59 10.31 -10.67
C ILE A 127 10.58 9.80 -11.70
N THR A 128 10.82 8.62 -12.26
CA THR A 128 9.85 7.99 -13.17
C THR A 128 9.15 6.84 -12.48
N GLN A 129 7.88 7.00 -12.10
CA GLN A 129 7.07 5.91 -11.56
C GLN A 129 6.59 5.01 -12.70
N ILE A 130 6.83 3.71 -12.56
CA ILE A 130 6.52 2.69 -13.58
C ILE A 130 5.49 1.67 -13.10
N ALA A 131 5.30 1.53 -11.79
CA ALA A 131 4.29 0.66 -11.20
C ALA A 131 3.70 1.26 -9.92
N ASN A 132 2.55 0.73 -9.55
CA ASN A 132 1.99 0.83 -8.21
C ASN A 132 1.70 -0.60 -7.68
N ASP A 133 0.81 -0.72 -6.71
CA ASP A 133 0.57 -1.94 -5.95
C ASP A 133 0.26 -3.19 -6.80
N GLY A 134 -0.60 -3.07 -7.82
CA GLY A 134 -1.04 -4.24 -8.59
C GLY A 134 -0.06 -4.62 -9.70
N ASN A 135 0.36 -3.68 -10.53
CA ASN A 135 1.30 -3.97 -11.62
C ASN A 135 1.97 -2.72 -12.19
N LEU A 136 2.80 -2.93 -13.22
CA LEU A 136 3.26 -1.85 -14.09
C LEU A 136 2.04 -1.04 -14.58
N LEU A 137 2.21 0.29 -14.55
CA LEU A 137 1.24 1.22 -15.12
C LEU A 137 1.13 1.00 -16.63
N PRO A 138 0.08 1.52 -17.31
CA PRO A 138 0.04 1.54 -18.77
C PRO A 138 1.16 2.37 -19.39
N HIS A 139 1.53 3.46 -18.72
CA HIS A 139 2.57 4.40 -19.14
C HIS A 139 3.38 4.86 -17.92
N PRO A 140 4.69 5.10 -18.07
CA PRO A 140 5.50 5.69 -17.01
C PRO A 140 5.03 7.12 -16.70
N VAL A 141 5.15 7.54 -15.44
CA VAL A 141 4.78 8.89 -14.98
C VAL A 141 6.00 9.58 -14.40
N VAL A 142 6.42 10.69 -15.01
CA VAL A 142 7.55 11.48 -14.54
C VAL A 142 7.07 12.51 -13.51
N LEU A 143 7.68 12.52 -12.33
CA LEU A 143 7.28 13.28 -11.16
C LEU A 143 8.50 13.94 -10.51
N LEU A 144 8.29 15.03 -9.77
CA LEU A 144 9.32 15.62 -8.89
C LEU A 144 9.16 15.18 -7.42
N GLU A 145 7.95 14.73 -7.08
CA GLU A 145 7.56 14.15 -5.81
C GLU A 145 6.50 13.08 -6.09
N LEU A 146 6.56 11.98 -5.36
CA LEU A 146 5.51 10.96 -5.39
C LEU A 146 4.29 11.45 -4.60
N ASP A 147 3.13 10.84 -4.83
CA ASP A 147 1.96 11.05 -3.97
C ASP A 147 2.26 10.54 -2.55
N GLU A 148 1.46 10.93 -1.56
CA GLU A 148 1.63 10.35 -0.23
C GLU A 148 1.26 8.87 -0.27
N GLN A 149 2.24 8.02 0.07
CA GLN A 149 2.17 6.58 0.10
C GLN A 149 1.58 6.12 1.44
N GLY A 150 0.39 5.52 1.36
CA GLY A 150 -0.25 4.83 2.48
C GLY A 150 0.45 3.53 2.86
N ILE A 151 0.06 3.00 4.02
CA ILE A 151 0.58 1.73 4.52
C ILE A 151 0.22 0.61 3.53
N ALA A 152 1.19 -0.26 3.25
CA ALA A 152 1.15 -1.34 2.26
C ALA A 152 1.02 -0.93 0.80
N GLU A 153 0.99 0.36 0.47
CA GLU A 153 1.20 0.78 -0.91
C GLU A 153 2.65 0.52 -1.33
N ARG A 154 2.85 0.20 -2.60
CA ARG A 154 4.12 -0.03 -3.26
C ARG A 154 4.25 0.91 -4.44
N TYR A 155 5.33 1.66 -4.50
CA TYR A 155 5.71 2.46 -5.66
C TYR A 155 6.97 1.89 -6.28
N ASP A 156 6.92 1.63 -7.59
CA ASP A 156 8.06 1.16 -8.36
C ASP A 156 8.55 2.30 -9.24
N ILE A 157 9.78 2.75 -8.99
CA ILE A 157 10.34 3.95 -9.60
C ILE A 157 11.66 3.68 -10.30
N VAL A 158 11.98 4.50 -11.28
CA VAL A 158 13.30 4.54 -11.93
C VAL A 158 13.94 5.91 -11.70
N ILE A 159 15.21 5.89 -11.29
CA ILE A 159 16.06 7.06 -11.18
C ILE A 159 17.23 6.87 -12.14
N ASP A 160 17.46 7.87 -13.00
CA ASP A 160 18.60 7.89 -13.93
C ASP A 160 19.76 8.66 -13.31
N PHE A 161 20.78 7.94 -12.83
CA PHE A 161 21.97 8.56 -12.24
C PHE A 161 23.02 8.97 -13.29
N SER A 162 22.78 8.74 -14.58
CA SER A 162 23.75 9.00 -15.65
C SER A 162 24.06 10.49 -15.83
N SER A 163 23.12 11.36 -15.47
CA SER A 163 23.22 12.82 -15.53
C SER A 163 24.07 13.44 -14.42
N TYR A 164 24.32 12.73 -13.31
CA TYR A 164 25.06 13.24 -12.16
C TYR A 164 26.53 12.84 -12.19
N SER A 165 27.40 13.71 -11.70
CA SER A 165 28.85 13.49 -11.66
C SER A 165 29.25 12.48 -10.60
N ILE A 166 30.38 11.80 -10.81
CA ILE A 166 31.00 10.98 -9.76
C ILE A 166 31.33 11.91 -8.58
N GLY A 167 30.95 11.50 -7.37
CA GLY A 167 31.06 12.27 -6.14
C GLY A 167 29.80 13.07 -5.79
N GLU A 168 28.85 13.22 -6.71
CA GLU A 168 27.55 13.82 -6.38
C GLU A 168 26.72 12.91 -5.48
N LYS A 169 25.90 13.58 -4.66
CA LYS A 169 25.01 12.94 -3.71
C LYS A 169 23.58 13.39 -3.98
N LEU A 170 22.67 12.44 -3.89
CA LEU A 170 21.24 12.69 -3.90
C LEU A 170 20.63 12.14 -2.63
N HIS A 171 19.46 12.66 -2.27
CA HIS A 171 18.74 12.24 -1.08
C HIS A 171 17.31 11.92 -1.44
N LEU A 172 16.83 10.75 -1.02
CA LEU A 172 15.40 10.53 -0.86
C LEU A 172 14.96 11.31 0.39
N VAL A 173 13.93 12.12 0.25
CA VAL A 173 13.44 13.04 1.28
C VAL A 173 11.97 12.74 1.55
N ASN A 174 11.62 12.55 2.82
CA ASN A 174 10.23 12.52 3.26
C ASN A 174 9.72 13.96 3.49
N LEU A 175 8.63 14.29 2.82
CA LEU A 175 7.94 15.59 2.88
C LEU A 175 6.67 15.54 3.75
N CYS A 176 6.23 14.35 4.14
CA CYS A 176 4.98 14.12 4.87
C CYS A 176 5.19 14.34 6.38
N ASP A 177 4.51 15.34 6.92
CA ASP A 177 4.58 15.73 8.33
C ASP A 177 3.40 15.14 9.11
N HIS A 178 3.71 14.39 10.17
CA HIS A 178 2.72 13.80 11.07
C HIS A 178 2.61 14.51 12.43
N PHE A 179 3.30 15.63 12.63
CA PHE A 179 3.18 16.38 13.88
C PHE A 179 1.90 17.22 13.92
N ASP A 180 1.01 16.92 14.87
CA ASP A 180 -0.19 17.71 15.12
C ASP A 180 0.11 18.79 16.18
N PRO A 181 0.08 20.08 15.83
CA PRO A 181 0.34 21.17 16.77
C PRO A 181 -0.77 21.38 17.81
N VAL A 182 -1.99 20.86 17.56
CA VAL A 182 -3.11 20.94 18.52
C VAL A 182 -2.90 19.94 19.66
N ASP A 183 -2.57 18.70 19.31
CA ASP A 183 -2.31 17.64 20.30
C ASP A 183 -0.84 17.66 20.80
N ALA A 184 0.01 18.49 20.19
CA ALA A 184 1.45 18.62 20.46
C ALA A 184 2.22 17.29 20.42
N LYS A 185 1.85 16.41 19.48
CA LYS A 185 2.43 15.07 19.32
C LYS A 185 2.40 14.61 17.87
N LEU A 186 3.19 13.57 17.56
CA LEU A 186 3.01 12.79 16.35
C LEU A 186 1.66 12.04 16.41
N THR A 187 0.98 11.95 15.28
CA THR A 187 -0.34 11.34 15.21
C THR A 187 -0.49 10.39 14.02
N GLY A 188 -1.02 9.19 14.27
CA GLY A 188 -1.38 8.24 13.22
C GLY A 188 -2.77 8.45 12.64
N LYS A 189 -3.45 9.56 13.00
CA LYS A 189 -4.78 9.89 12.48
C LYS A 189 -4.75 10.04 10.96
N LYS A 190 -3.89 10.95 10.48
CA LYS A 190 -3.66 11.30 9.08
C LYS A 190 -2.39 12.17 8.99
N PRO A 191 -1.81 12.34 7.80
CA PRO A 191 -0.84 13.42 7.55
C PRO A 191 -1.39 14.78 7.99
N PHE A 192 -0.57 15.56 8.69
CA PHE A 192 -0.94 16.92 9.09
C PHE A 192 -0.82 17.88 7.90
N GLN A 193 0.32 17.83 7.19
CA GLN A 193 0.59 18.61 5.99
C GLN A 193 1.70 17.97 5.15
N ASP A 194 1.73 18.34 3.88
CA ASP A 194 2.89 18.14 3.03
C ASP A 194 3.77 19.38 3.08
N LEU A 195 5.07 19.18 3.33
CA LEU A 195 6.05 20.25 3.31
C LEU A 195 6.65 20.42 1.92
N THR A 196 7.02 21.64 1.58
CA THR A 196 7.93 21.86 0.46
C THR A 196 9.30 21.26 0.76
N MET A 197 10.05 20.93 -0.31
CA MET A 197 11.44 20.45 -0.18
C MET A 197 12.31 21.35 0.71
N ALA A 198 12.17 22.67 0.59
CA ALA A 198 12.94 23.62 1.40
C ALA A 198 12.56 23.58 2.89
N GLN A 199 11.27 23.42 3.20
CA GLN A 199 10.81 23.26 4.59
C GLN A 199 11.29 21.94 5.20
N ALA A 200 11.17 20.84 4.47
CA ALA A 200 11.58 19.51 4.93
C ALA A 200 13.10 19.45 5.18
N LEU A 201 13.91 20.01 4.27
CA LEU A 201 15.37 20.05 4.44
C LEU A 201 15.84 21.13 5.43
N GLY A 202 15.02 22.15 5.69
CA GLY A 202 15.31 23.24 6.62
C GLY A 202 14.97 22.94 8.09
N GLY A 203 14.37 21.77 8.39
CA GLY A 203 13.98 21.39 9.75
C GLY A 203 12.75 22.17 10.26
N ALA A 204 11.79 22.47 9.39
CA ALA A 204 10.60 23.25 9.75
C ALA A 204 9.56 22.46 10.56
N SER A 205 9.62 21.12 10.56
CA SER A 205 8.70 20.25 11.30
C SER A 205 9.34 19.71 12.58
N LEU A 206 8.48 19.44 13.58
CA LEU A 206 8.82 18.73 14.81
C LEU A 206 8.72 17.21 14.66
N ASP A 207 8.33 16.71 13.49
CA ASP A 207 8.40 15.29 13.13
C ASP A 207 9.83 14.93 12.69
N PRO A 208 10.58 14.14 13.50
CA PRO A 208 11.96 13.79 13.19
C PRO A 208 12.10 12.86 11.98
N CYS A 209 11.00 12.28 11.49
CA CYS A 209 10.99 11.47 10.27
C CYS A 209 10.82 12.30 8.98
N VAL A 210 10.61 13.62 9.09
CA VAL A 210 10.65 14.54 7.95
C VAL A 210 12.10 14.85 7.57
N GLY A 211 12.37 14.92 6.27
CA GLY A 211 13.69 15.23 5.74
C GLY A 211 14.39 14.04 5.11
N ARG A 212 15.73 14.08 5.08
CA ARG A 212 16.55 13.08 4.37
C ARG A 212 16.44 11.72 5.04
N MET A 213 16.14 10.68 4.26
CA MET A 213 15.99 9.31 4.76
C MET A 213 16.93 8.28 4.10
N LEU A 214 17.42 8.55 2.89
CA LEU A 214 18.38 7.70 2.17
C LEU A 214 19.30 8.57 1.32
N GLU A 215 20.61 8.39 1.43
CA GLU A 215 21.61 9.07 0.60
C GLU A 215 22.09 8.17 -0.55
N PHE A 216 21.85 8.57 -1.80
CA PHE A 216 22.48 7.94 -2.96
C PHE A 216 23.83 8.60 -3.23
N ARG A 217 24.88 7.78 -3.40
CA ARG A 217 26.25 8.23 -3.67
C ARG A 217 26.66 7.78 -5.06
N VAL A 218 26.90 8.71 -5.99
CA VAL A 218 27.35 8.38 -7.34
C VAL A 218 28.85 8.11 -7.32
N VAL A 219 29.28 6.85 -7.38
CA VAL A 219 30.69 6.49 -7.09
C VAL A 219 31.52 6.12 -8.31
N ARG A 220 30.91 5.69 -9.41
CA ARG A 220 31.65 5.25 -10.62
C ARG A 220 30.77 5.22 -11.87
N ASN A 221 31.42 5.13 -13.03
CA ASN A 221 30.75 4.71 -14.26
C ASN A 221 30.45 3.22 -14.23
N PRO A 222 29.38 2.75 -14.90
CA PRO A 222 29.13 1.32 -14.98
C PRO A 222 30.20 0.62 -15.81
N ALA A 223 30.56 -0.60 -15.42
CA ALA A 223 31.58 -1.39 -16.12
C ALA A 223 31.17 -1.77 -17.55
N THR A 224 29.87 -1.91 -17.78
CA THR A 224 29.26 -2.13 -19.09
C THR A 224 28.27 -1.01 -19.39
N PRO A 225 28.04 -0.64 -20.67
CA PRO A 225 27.01 0.31 -21.03
C PRO A 225 25.63 -0.09 -20.47
N ASP A 226 24.88 0.89 -19.97
CA ASP A 226 23.52 0.68 -19.50
C ASP A 226 22.58 0.45 -20.69
N VAL A 227 22.14 -0.81 -20.85
CA VAL A 227 21.21 -1.22 -21.92
C VAL A 227 19.75 -1.18 -21.47
N SER A 228 19.49 -0.88 -20.19
CA SER A 228 18.13 -0.83 -19.65
C SER A 228 17.32 0.31 -20.26
N ARG A 229 16.00 0.13 -20.27
CA ARG A 229 15.04 1.03 -20.92
C ARG A 229 13.85 1.26 -20.00
N VAL A 230 13.20 2.41 -20.19
CA VAL A 230 11.84 2.66 -19.70
C VAL A 230 11.02 3.00 -20.93
N ALA A 231 10.18 2.06 -21.38
CA ALA A 231 9.37 2.26 -22.56
C ALA A 231 8.18 3.19 -22.25
N ASP A 232 7.74 3.97 -23.24
CA ASP A 232 6.56 4.83 -23.11
C ASP A 232 5.28 4.02 -22.91
N THR A 233 5.23 2.77 -23.37
CA THR A 233 4.13 1.83 -23.14
C THR A 233 4.64 0.64 -22.35
N LEU A 234 3.98 0.37 -21.22
CA LEU A 234 4.30 -0.71 -20.30
C LEU A 234 3.19 -1.77 -20.39
N ILE A 235 2.36 -1.95 -19.35
CA ILE A 235 1.29 -2.95 -19.34
C ILE A 235 -0.08 -2.26 -19.42
N PRO A 236 -0.81 -2.41 -20.54
CA PRO A 236 -2.18 -1.90 -20.64
C PRO A 236 -3.09 -2.52 -19.58
N ASN A 237 -4.05 -1.72 -19.09
CA ASN A 237 -5.10 -2.24 -18.24
C ASN A 237 -5.97 -3.25 -19.00
N PRO A 238 -6.46 -4.31 -18.32
CA PRO A 238 -7.45 -5.20 -18.93
C PRO A 238 -8.71 -4.41 -19.27
N ASP A 239 -9.23 -4.62 -20.49
CA ASP A 239 -10.48 -4.02 -20.91
C ASP A 239 -11.65 -4.79 -20.31
N LEU A 240 -12.32 -4.17 -19.35
CA LEU A 240 -13.48 -4.73 -18.68
C LEU A 240 -14.82 -4.27 -19.29
N SER A 241 -14.79 -3.45 -20.34
CA SER A 241 -16.00 -2.80 -20.90
C SER A 241 -17.07 -3.77 -21.38
N SER A 242 -16.67 -4.96 -21.83
CA SER A 242 -17.57 -6.01 -22.33
C SER A 242 -18.22 -6.87 -21.23
N ILE A 243 -17.73 -6.80 -19.99
CA ILE A 243 -18.22 -7.62 -18.88
C ILE A 243 -19.30 -6.82 -18.13
N PRO A 244 -20.56 -7.26 -18.05
CA PRO A 244 -21.60 -6.51 -17.36
C PRO A 244 -21.26 -6.26 -15.88
N VAL A 245 -21.62 -5.08 -15.37
CA VAL A 245 -21.57 -4.80 -13.92
C VAL A 245 -22.71 -5.58 -13.27
N ALA A 246 -22.36 -6.60 -12.48
CA ALA A 246 -23.32 -7.43 -11.78
C ALA A 246 -23.90 -6.71 -10.55
N ARG A 247 -23.10 -5.86 -9.90
CA ARG A 247 -23.50 -5.13 -8.70
C ARG A 247 -22.64 -3.88 -8.44
N GLU A 248 -23.23 -2.92 -7.74
CA GLU A 248 -22.53 -1.82 -7.09
C GLU A 248 -22.61 -1.98 -5.56
N ARG A 249 -21.50 -1.75 -4.86
CA ARG A 249 -21.42 -1.86 -3.40
C ARG A 249 -20.85 -0.60 -2.78
N PHE A 250 -21.22 -0.34 -1.53
CA PHE A 250 -20.74 0.80 -0.78
C PHE A 250 -20.16 0.39 0.57
N PHE A 251 -18.94 0.83 0.86
CA PHE A 251 -18.25 0.58 2.12
C PHE A 251 -17.80 1.92 2.75
N ASP A 252 -18.24 2.18 3.97
CA ASP A 252 -17.86 3.38 4.75
C ASP A 252 -16.93 2.98 5.89
N PHE A 253 -15.74 3.57 5.92
CA PHE A 253 -14.68 3.29 6.89
C PHE A 253 -14.64 4.44 7.89
N ASP A 254 -14.99 4.15 9.15
CA ASP A 254 -15.12 5.19 10.16
C ASP A 254 -14.84 4.67 11.59
N ARG A 255 -14.86 5.61 12.53
CA ARG A 255 -14.78 5.37 13.98
C ARG A 255 -16.18 5.12 14.57
N ASP A 256 -16.19 4.84 15.86
CA ASP A 256 -17.36 4.64 16.73
C ASP A 256 -18.18 3.42 16.33
N ALA A 257 -17.46 2.40 15.88
CA ALA A 257 -18.02 1.11 15.53
C ALA A 257 -18.77 0.49 16.71
N ILE A 258 -19.96 -0.02 16.44
CA ILE A 258 -20.74 -0.76 17.44
C ILE A 258 -20.63 -2.27 17.18
N GLN A 259 -21.13 -3.03 18.14
CA GLN A 259 -21.34 -4.47 17.99
C GLN A 259 -22.83 -4.80 18.02
N THR A 260 -23.22 -5.91 17.42
CA THR A 260 -24.59 -6.42 17.49
C THR A 260 -24.76 -7.24 18.77
N THR A 261 -25.98 -7.40 19.29
CA THR A 261 -26.20 -7.95 20.65
C THR A 261 -25.99 -9.47 20.79
N SER A 262 -25.53 -10.14 19.74
CA SER A 262 -25.32 -11.59 19.65
C SER A 262 -23.89 -11.95 19.25
N ASP A 263 -22.90 -11.24 19.80
CA ASP A 263 -21.48 -11.32 19.43
C ASP A 263 -20.92 -12.75 19.48
N PRO A 264 -20.72 -13.41 18.32
CA PRO A 264 -20.09 -14.73 18.27
C PRO A 264 -18.62 -14.69 18.71
N VAL A 265 -18.03 -15.87 18.92
CA VAL A 265 -16.59 -16.02 19.20
C VAL A 265 -15.69 -15.44 18.09
N THR A 266 -16.27 -15.21 16.91
CA THR A 266 -15.66 -14.62 15.71
C THR A 266 -15.61 -13.10 15.73
N SER A 267 -16.15 -12.42 16.74
CA SER A 267 -16.10 -10.96 16.77
C SER A 267 -14.91 -10.41 17.53
N PHE A 268 -14.43 -9.24 17.10
CA PHE A 268 -13.42 -8.46 17.79
C PHE A 268 -13.88 -7.02 18.02
N ARG A 269 -13.51 -6.44 19.16
CA ARG A 269 -13.95 -5.11 19.61
C ARG A 269 -12.87 -4.08 19.39
N GLY A 270 -13.26 -2.92 18.89
CA GLY A 270 -12.44 -1.71 18.94
C GLY A 270 -13.19 -0.52 18.37
N PRO A 271 -12.58 0.68 18.41
CA PRO A 271 -13.24 1.90 17.98
C PRO A 271 -13.48 1.96 16.47
N TRP A 272 -12.82 1.12 15.68
CA TRP A 272 -12.86 1.19 14.22
C TRP A 272 -13.77 0.13 13.60
N GLY A 273 -14.42 0.49 12.50
CA GLY A 273 -15.33 -0.40 11.82
C GLY A 273 -15.66 0.01 10.40
N ILE A 274 -16.50 -0.83 9.78
CA ILE A 274 -16.92 -0.67 8.38
C ILE A 274 -18.44 -0.79 8.32
N ALA A 275 -19.09 0.15 7.63
CA ALA A 275 -20.49 0.04 7.25
C ALA A 275 -20.60 -0.49 5.81
N THR A 276 -21.54 -1.39 5.57
CA THR A 276 -21.81 -1.97 4.25
C THR A 276 -23.19 -1.55 3.75
N ASP A 277 -23.26 -1.02 2.54
CA ASP A 277 -24.49 -0.65 1.81
C ASP A 277 -25.47 0.23 2.62
N GLY A 278 -24.94 1.22 3.33
CA GLY A 278 -25.73 2.15 4.15
C GLY A 278 -26.20 1.55 5.49
N GLY A 279 -25.70 0.37 5.85
CA GLY A 279 -25.88 -0.21 7.18
C GLY A 279 -25.13 0.53 8.28
N THR A 280 -25.11 -0.05 9.47
CA THR A 280 -24.38 0.50 10.61
C THR A 280 -22.88 0.20 10.51
N THR A 281 -22.04 1.12 11.00
CA THR A 281 -20.60 0.88 11.17
C THR A 281 -20.38 -0.16 12.26
N LEU A 282 -19.84 -1.32 11.88
CA LEU A 282 -19.60 -2.44 12.80
C LEU A 282 -18.12 -2.73 12.93
N ALA A 283 -17.70 -3.10 14.13
CA ALA A 283 -16.37 -3.68 14.35
C ALA A 283 -16.32 -5.09 13.75
N ALA A 284 -15.12 -5.64 13.57
CA ALA A 284 -14.91 -6.93 12.91
C ALA A 284 -15.76 -8.08 13.49
N ASP A 285 -16.48 -8.77 12.61
CA ASP A 285 -17.06 -10.10 12.85
C ASP A 285 -16.71 -11.01 11.68
N TYR A 286 -15.80 -11.98 11.91
CA TYR A 286 -15.37 -12.92 10.87
C TYR A 286 -16.48 -13.90 10.47
N GLY A 287 -17.54 -14.01 11.28
CA GLY A 287 -18.73 -14.82 10.99
C GLY A 287 -19.72 -14.14 10.05
N ARG A 288 -19.54 -12.85 9.76
CA ARG A 288 -20.40 -12.06 8.90
C ARG A 288 -19.85 -11.96 7.49
N VAL A 289 -20.67 -12.32 6.50
CA VAL A 289 -20.34 -12.15 5.07
C VAL A 289 -20.90 -10.82 4.58
N SER A 290 -20.02 -9.87 4.27
CA SER A 290 -20.41 -8.51 3.85
C SER A 290 -20.57 -8.35 2.35
N ALA A 291 -19.86 -9.16 1.55
CA ALA A 291 -19.98 -9.20 0.10
C ALA A 291 -19.80 -10.63 -0.40
N ALA A 292 -20.54 -11.01 -1.44
CA ALA A 292 -20.44 -12.32 -2.08
C ALA A 292 -20.46 -12.20 -3.63
N PRO A 293 -19.50 -11.50 -4.26
CA PRO A 293 -19.38 -11.48 -5.71
C PRO A 293 -19.32 -12.88 -6.31
N ARG A 294 -19.90 -13.03 -7.49
CA ARG A 294 -19.93 -14.30 -8.20
C ARG A 294 -18.72 -14.50 -9.10
N PHE A 295 -18.29 -15.74 -9.24
CA PHE A 295 -17.23 -16.09 -10.19
C PHE A 295 -17.53 -15.60 -11.62
N GLY A 296 -16.52 -15.04 -12.27
CA GLY A 296 -16.56 -14.45 -13.60
C GLY A 296 -17.23 -13.07 -13.69
N THR A 297 -17.87 -12.60 -12.63
CA THR A 297 -18.60 -11.33 -12.65
C THR A 297 -17.71 -10.13 -12.35
N ARG A 298 -18.21 -8.94 -12.71
CA ARG A 298 -17.59 -7.66 -12.41
C ARG A 298 -18.49 -6.87 -11.49
N GLU A 299 -17.91 -6.26 -10.47
CA GLU A 299 -18.63 -5.31 -9.61
C GLU A 299 -17.93 -3.96 -9.58
N ILE A 300 -18.65 -2.95 -9.08
CA ILE A 300 -18.13 -1.61 -8.80
C ILE A 300 -18.28 -1.36 -7.31
N TRP A 301 -17.18 -1.10 -6.61
CA TRP A 301 -17.21 -0.83 -5.17
C TRP A 301 -16.85 0.63 -4.95
N THR A 302 -17.60 1.31 -4.08
CA THR A 302 -17.29 2.66 -3.62
C THR A 302 -16.87 2.59 -2.17
N LEU A 303 -15.64 3.04 -1.91
CA LEU A 303 -15.03 3.13 -0.59
C LEU A 303 -15.04 4.59 -0.16
N LYS A 304 -15.48 4.86 1.07
CA LYS A 304 -15.54 6.20 1.66
C LYS A 304 -14.87 6.22 3.03
N GLY A 305 -14.11 7.28 3.31
CA GLY A 305 -13.52 7.52 4.62
C GLY A 305 -14.16 8.72 5.33
N GLY A 306 -14.03 8.75 6.65
CA GLY A 306 -14.29 9.94 7.46
C GLY A 306 -13.26 11.06 7.25
N GLY A 307 -13.50 12.24 7.83
CA GLY A 307 -12.60 13.40 7.71
C GLY A 307 -11.50 13.50 8.77
N GLY A 308 -11.66 12.82 9.91
CA GLY A 308 -10.73 12.87 11.03
C GLY A 308 -9.48 12.02 10.83
N TRP A 309 -9.58 10.98 10.00
CA TRP A 309 -8.54 9.98 9.74
C TRP A 309 -8.35 9.76 8.24
N ASP A 310 -7.22 9.15 7.89
CA ASP A 310 -6.97 8.65 6.54
C ASP A 310 -6.76 7.13 6.59
N HIS A 311 -7.26 6.45 5.55
CA HIS A 311 -7.35 5.00 5.51
C HIS A 311 -6.83 4.49 4.16
N PRO A 312 -5.72 3.74 4.13
CA PRO A 312 -5.35 2.92 2.98
C PRO A 312 -6.16 1.61 3.04
N ILE A 313 -7.14 1.43 2.15
CA ILE A 313 -7.99 0.24 2.17
C ILE A 313 -7.37 -0.85 1.31
N HIS A 314 -7.07 -1.99 1.91
CA HIS A 314 -6.63 -3.17 1.21
C HIS A 314 -7.81 -4.13 0.99
N ILE A 315 -7.99 -4.56 -0.26
CA ILE A 315 -8.94 -5.62 -0.63
C ILE A 315 -8.09 -6.81 -1.09
N HIS A 316 -8.30 -7.96 -0.46
CA HIS A 316 -7.53 -9.15 -0.79
C HIS A 316 -7.85 -9.68 -2.20
N PHE A 317 -7.00 -10.55 -2.72
CA PHE A 317 -7.22 -11.38 -3.90
C PHE A 317 -7.29 -10.69 -5.27
N GLU A 318 -8.21 -9.76 -5.51
CA GLU A 318 -8.33 -9.09 -6.82
C GLU A 318 -7.62 -7.72 -6.84
N GLU A 319 -7.07 -7.37 -8.00
CA GLU A 319 -6.60 -6.01 -8.29
C GLU A 319 -7.70 -5.24 -9.05
N GLY A 320 -8.10 -4.09 -8.53
CA GLY A 320 -9.11 -3.22 -9.16
C GLY A 320 -8.54 -2.02 -9.90
N GLN A 321 -9.35 -1.44 -10.77
CA GLN A 321 -9.06 -0.18 -11.48
C GLN A 321 -9.86 0.96 -10.85
N VAL A 322 -9.21 2.10 -10.60
CA VAL A 322 -9.88 3.30 -10.09
C VAL A 322 -10.70 3.96 -11.20
N LEU A 323 -12.02 3.99 -11.03
CA LEU A 323 -12.94 4.65 -11.96
C LEU A 323 -13.09 6.14 -11.65
N ALA A 324 -13.15 6.50 -10.36
CA ALA A 324 -13.37 7.87 -9.93
C ALA A 324 -12.78 8.13 -8.54
N ARG A 325 -12.35 9.37 -8.33
CA ARG A 325 -12.11 9.94 -6.99
C ARG A 325 -13.06 11.09 -6.75
N ASN A 326 -13.70 11.13 -5.58
CA ASN A 326 -14.67 12.17 -5.23
C ASN A 326 -15.73 12.36 -6.32
N GLY A 327 -16.23 11.25 -6.87
CA GLY A 327 -17.27 11.23 -7.90
C GLY A 327 -16.84 11.57 -9.34
N SER A 328 -15.55 11.77 -9.62
CA SER A 328 -15.08 12.08 -10.98
C SER A 328 -13.84 11.31 -11.41
N ALA A 329 -13.87 10.79 -12.65
CA ALA A 329 -12.71 10.19 -13.31
C ALA A 329 -11.57 11.20 -13.58
N ALA A 330 -11.91 12.49 -13.74
CA ALA A 330 -10.91 13.54 -13.95
C ALA A 330 -10.00 13.74 -12.72
N ASN A 331 -10.46 13.33 -11.54
CA ASN A 331 -9.70 13.40 -10.30
C ASN A 331 -8.75 12.21 -10.11
N VAL A 332 -8.76 11.22 -11.00
CA VAL A 332 -7.86 10.06 -10.93
C VAL A 332 -6.49 10.44 -11.51
N PRO A 333 -5.44 10.58 -10.67
CA PRO A 333 -4.12 10.98 -11.13
C PRO A 333 -3.46 9.87 -11.93
N ALA A 334 -2.47 10.24 -12.75
CA ALA A 334 -1.83 9.30 -13.68
C ALA A 334 -1.21 8.07 -12.99
N TRP A 335 -0.64 8.25 -11.80
CA TRP A 335 -0.01 7.18 -11.00
C TRP A 335 -1.01 6.18 -10.38
N GLU A 336 -2.32 6.44 -10.48
CA GLU A 336 -3.38 5.52 -10.04
C GLU A 336 -4.21 4.96 -11.17
N ARG A 337 -3.85 5.25 -12.43
CA ARG A 337 -4.51 4.69 -13.62
C ARG A 337 -4.03 3.28 -13.96
N GLY A 338 -3.25 2.64 -13.11
CA GLY A 338 -2.96 1.20 -13.17
C GLY A 338 -3.97 0.39 -12.34
N ARG A 339 -3.71 -0.90 -12.19
CA ARG A 339 -4.45 -1.74 -11.22
C ARG A 339 -3.83 -1.62 -9.83
N LYS A 340 -4.65 -1.61 -8.79
CA LYS A 340 -4.22 -1.48 -7.38
C LYS A 340 -4.93 -2.52 -6.52
N ASP A 341 -4.35 -2.85 -5.37
CA ASP A 341 -4.99 -3.64 -4.31
C ASP A 341 -5.06 -2.88 -2.97
N VAL A 342 -4.40 -1.72 -2.87
CA VAL A 342 -4.50 -0.77 -1.75
C VAL A 342 -5.00 0.58 -2.27
N TYR A 343 -5.98 1.16 -1.60
CA TYR A 343 -6.67 2.38 -2.00
C TYR A 343 -6.68 3.39 -0.86
N ARG A 344 -5.77 4.36 -0.89
CA ARG A 344 -5.82 5.50 0.03
C ARG A 344 -7.08 6.33 -0.23
N LEU A 345 -7.92 6.48 0.80
CA LEU A 345 -9.18 7.22 0.71
C LEU A 345 -8.95 8.73 0.70
N ARG A 346 -7.94 9.22 1.41
CA ARG A 346 -7.73 10.63 1.77
C ARG A 346 -8.82 11.11 2.75
N PRO A 347 -8.54 12.14 3.57
CA PRO A 347 -9.53 12.64 4.53
C PRO A 347 -10.83 13.07 3.83
N ALA A 348 -11.95 12.52 4.30
CA ALA A 348 -13.30 12.70 3.74
C ALA A 348 -13.45 12.32 2.25
N GLY A 349 -12.51 11.53 1.72
CA GLY A 349 -12.47 11.16 0.32
C GLY A 349 -13.34 9.95 0.00
N THR A 350 -13.71 9.85 -1.29
CA THR A 350 -14.34 8.66 -1.86
C THR A 350 -13.54 8.17 -3.06
N ILE A 351 -13.49 6.85 -3.21
CA ILE A 351 -12.91 6.18 -4.37
C ILE A 351 -13.89 5.14 -4.90
N THR A 352 -14.13 5.16 -6.20
CA THR A 352 -14.94 4.16 -6.89
C THR A 352 -14.01 3.30 -7.73
N ILE A 353 -14.06 1.98 -7.53
CA ILE A 353 -13.20 1.00 -8.16
C ILE A 353 -14.03 -0.04 -8.91
N THR A 354 -13.45 -0.68 -9.92
CA THR A 354 -14.04 -1.85 -10.57
C THR A 354 -13.10 -3.05 -10.49
N MET A 355 -13.67 -4.21 -10.16
CA MET A 355 -12.96 -5.48 -10.02
C MET A 355 -13.72 -6.57 -10.75
N GLN A 356 -13.01 -7.51 -11.37
CA GLN A 356 -13.58 -8.72 -11.95
C GLN A 356 -13.08 -9.93 -11.19
N PHE A 357 -13.99 -10.73 -10.64
CA PHE A 357 -13.69 -11.86 -9.77
C PHE A 357 -13.55 -13.14 -10.60
N ARG A 358 -12.33 -13.57 -10.92
CA ARG A 358 -12.11 -14.48 -12.07
C ARG A 358 -11.47 -15.81 -11.76
N ASP A 359 -10.68 -15.90 -10.70
CA ASP A 359 -9.65 -16.93 -10.66
C ASP A 359 -9.97 -18.06 -9.64
N TRP A 360 -10.45 -17.71 -8.45
CA TRP A 360 -10.66 -18.67 -7.35
C TRP A 360 -11.83 -18.26 -6.47
N GLY A 361 -12.58 -19.25 -5.96
CA GLY A 361 -13.51 -19.06 -4.84
C GLY A 361 -12.77 -19.07 -3.51
N GLY A 362 -13.31 -18.39 -2.50
CA GLY A 362 -12.67 -18.34 -1.18
C GLY A 362 -13.23 -17.29 -0.24
N MET A 363 -12.77 -17.33 1.01
CA MET A 363 -12.95 -16.26 1.99
C MET A 363 -11.76 -15.32 1.92
N PHE A 364 -12.06 -14.03 1.89
CA PHE A 364 -11.09 -12.96 1.75
C PHE A 364 -11.41 -11.84 2.73
N MET A 365 -10.43 -10.97 2.93
CA MET A 365 -10.56 -9.82 3.81
C MET A 365 -10.58 -8.52 3.02
N GLU A 366 -11.25 -7.53 3.58
CA GLU A 366 -11.13 -6.13 3.20
C GLU A 366 -10.93 -5.34 4.49
N HIS A 367 -9.95 -4.45 4.53
CA HIS A 367 -9.59 -3.76 5.75
C HIS A 367 -8.80 -2.48 5.50
N CYS A 368 -8.79 -1.61 6.50
CA CYS A 368 -7.78 -0.55 6.57
C CYS A 368 -6.41 -1.17 6.84
N HIS A 369 -5.39 -0.71 6.15
CA HIS A 369 -4.01 -1.18 6.30
C HIS A 369 -3.19 -0.28 7.24
N ASN A 370 -3.78 0.77 7.84
CA ASN A 370 -3.28 1.22 9.13
C ASN A 370 -3.50 0.06 10.12
N THR A 371 -2.45 -0.70 10.38
CA THR A 371 -2.53 -1.98 11.10
C THR A 371 -3.02 -1.84 12.54
N VAL A 372 -2.92 -0.65 13.12
CA VAL A 372 -3.53 -0.35 14.43
C VAL A 372 -5.05 -0.24 14.30
N HIS A 373 -5.56 0.36 13.21
CA HIS A 373 -6.99 0.38 12.91
C HIS A 373 -7.49 -1.03 12.57
N GLU A 374 -6.74 -1.77 11.77
CA GLU A 374 -7.00 -3.19 11.43
C GLU A 374 -7.17 -4.05 12.68
N ASP A 375 -6.25 -3.93 13.64
CA ASP A 375 -6.27 -4.71 14.87
C ASP A 375 -7.42 -4.31 15.82
N ASN A 376 -8.08 -3.16 15.63
CA ASN A 376 -9.04 -2.60 16.59
C ASN A 376 -10.36 -2.00 16.02
N ALA A 377 -11.16 -2.62 15.15
CA ALA A 377 -10.85 -3.65 14.16
C ALA A 377 -11.61 -3.32 12.88
N MET A 378 -10.98 -2.48 12.06
CA MET A 378 -11.48 -1.99 10.77
C MET A 378 -11.26 -3.02 9.67
N LEU A 379 -11.93 -4.15 9.79
CA LEU A 379 -11.77 -5.27 8.90
C LEU A 379 -13.10 -6.04 8.78
N LEU A 380 -13.38 -6.51 7.57
CA LEU A 380 -14.53 -7.34 7.27
C LEU A 380 -14.14 -8.55 6.41
N ARG A 381 -15.03 -9.53 6.39
CA ARG A 381 -14.96 -10.70 5.51
C ARG A 381 -15.88 -10.52 4.30
N TRP A 382 -15.37 -10.94 3.15
CA TRP A 382 -16.15 -11.14 1.94
C TRP A 382 -15.73 -12.44 1.26
N GLU A 383 -16.55 -12.93 0.33
CA GLU A 383 -16.33 -14.21 -0.35
C GLU A 383 -16.54 -14.11 -1.85
N ILE A 384 -15.88 -14.98 -2.61
CA ILE A 384 -16.28 -15.25 -4.00
C ILE A 384 -17.09 -16.55 -4.01
N ASP A 385 -18.35 -16.46 -4.45
CA ASP A 385 -19.29 -17.58 -4.51
C ASP A 385 -19.78 -17.91 -5.94
N ASP A 386 -20.65 -18.94 -6.07
CA ASP A 386 -21.29 -19.31 -7.33
C ASP A 386 -22.83 -19.34 -7.22
N SER A 387 -23.47 -18.21 -6.90
CA SER A 387 -24.95 -18.06 -6.92
C SER A 387 -25.73 -19.10 -6.08
N GLY A 388 -25.12 -19.68 -5.03
CA GLY A 388 -25.74 -20.74 -4.24
C GLY A 388 -25.69 -22.16 -4.85
N ALA A 389 -24.90 -22.41 -5.90
CA ALA A 389 -24.50 -23.75 -6.37
C ALA A 389 -23.05 -24.09 -5.92
N PRO A 390 -22.60 -25.37 -5.89
CA PRO A 390 -21.38 -25.73 -5.14
C PRO A 390 -20.09 -25.13 -5.66
N PHE A 391 -19.24 -24.49 -4.85
CA PHE A 391 -18.82 -24.74 -3.45
C PHE A 391 -19.90 -24.52 -2.36
N LEU A 392 -20.68 -25.55 -2.01
CA LEU A 392 -21.99 -25.37 -1.35
C LEU A 392 -21.84 -25.10 0.16
N ARG A 393 -22.32 -23.91 0.56
CA ARG A 393 -22.40 -23.28 1.91
C ARG A 393 -21.43 -22.10 1.97
N PRO A 394 -21.85 -20.92 2.47
CA PRO A 394 -20.86 -19.90 2.84
C PRO A 394 -19.81 -20.58 3.71
N LEU A 395 -18.55 -20.34 3.35
CA LEU A 395 -17.45 -21.14 3.86
C LEU A 395 -17.49 -21.10 5.39
N PRO A 396 -17.24 -22.22 6.10
CA PRO A 396 -17.32 -22.14 7.54
C PRO A 396 -16.20 -21.24 8.06
N THR A 397 -16.53 -20.36 9.00
CA THR A 397 -15.62 -19.41 9.61
C THR A 397 -14.53 -20.16 10.39
N PRO A 398 -13.24 -19.94 10.09
CA PRO A 398 -12.16 -20.54 10.84
C PRO A 398 -12.05 -19.91 12.23
N ILE A 399 -11.99 -20.74 13.27
CA ILE A 399 -11.79 -20.35 14.67
C ILE A 399 -10.41 -20.88 15.12
N PRO A 400 -9.34 -20.08 15.00
CA PRO A 400 -8.03 -20.50 15.46
C PRO A 400 -7.97 -20.63 16.99
N THR A 401 -7.43 -21.75 17.46
CA THR A 401 -7.13 -22.04 18.86
C THR A 401 -5.68 -22.52 19.00
N PRO A 402 -5.07 -22.51 20.20
CA PRO A 402 -3.74 -23.08 20.40
C PRO A 402 -3.61 -24.57 20.03
N GLN A 403 -4.73 -25.30 19.96
CA GLN A 403 -4.77 -26.74 19.64
C GLN A 403 -5.06 -27.02 18.16
N GLY A 404 -5.27 -25.99 17.34
CA GLY A 404 -5.64 -26.12 15.93
C GLY A 404 -6.80 -25.19 15.55
N VAL A 405 -7.32 -25.35 14.34
CA VAL A 405 -8.42 -24.53 13.82
C VAL A 405 -9.70 -25.37 13.80
N THR A 406 -10.76 -24.88 14.44
CA THR A 406 -12.12 -25.42 14.27
C THR A 406 -12.90 -24.54 13.29
N PHE A 407 -14.04 -25.02 12.81
CA PHE A 407 -14.81 -24.34 11.77
C PHE A 407 -16.28 -24.31 12.19
N GLU A 408 -16.91 -23.14 12.10
CA GLU A 408 -18.33 -22.93 12.42
C GLU A 408 -19.07 -22.32 11.23
N PRO A 409 -20.37 -22.59 11.03
CA PRO A 409 -21.14 -21.88 10.01
C PRO A 409 -21.07 -20.36 10.23
N PRO A 410 -21.07 -19.53 9.17
CA PRO A 410 -21.17 -18.09 9.34
C PRO A 410 -22.46 -17.74 10.11
N THR A 411 -22.33 -16.77 10.98
CA THR A 411 -23.37 -16.33 11.91
C THR A 411 -24.31 -15.32 11.28
N ASP A 412 -23.85 -14.61 10.23
CA ASP A 412 -24.62 -13.62 9.50
C ASP A 412 -24.19 -13.58 8.02
N VAL A 413 -25.15 -13.42 7.13
CA VAL A 413 -24.92 -13.17 5.70
C VAL A 413 -25.80 -11.99 5.33
N LEU A 414 -25.18 -10.86 4.99
CA LEU A 414 -25.96 -9.67 4.69
C LEU A 414 -26.91 -9.96 3.52
N PRO A 415 -28.18 -9.51 3.57
CA PRO A 415 -29.07 -9.59 2.41
C PRO A 415 -28.51 -8.86 1.19
N THR A 416 -27.65 -7.85 1.42
CA THR A 416 -26.94 -7.15 0.35
C THR A 416 -25.63 -7.84 -0.07
N ALA A 417 -25.20 -8.91 0.58
CA ALA A 417 -24.03 -9.68 0.15
C ALA A 417 -24.33 -10.47 -1.15
N LEU A 418 -25.46 -11.19 -1.17
CA LEU A 418 -25.90 -12.13 -2.22
C LEU A 418 -26.37 -11.47 -3.51
#